data_AF-A0A6J6DAJ8-F1
#
_entry.id   AF-A0A6J6DAJ8-F1
#
_cell.length_a   1.000
_cell.length_b   1.000
_cell.length_c   1.000
_cell.angle_alpha   90.00
_cell.angle_beta   90.00
_cell.angle_gamma   90.00
#
_symmetry.space_group_name_H-M   'P 1'
#
loop_
_entity.id
_entity.type
_entity.pdbx_description
1 polymer ?
#
loop_
_entity_poly.entity_id
_entity_poly.type
_entity_poly.pdbx_seq_one_letter_code
_entity_poly.pdbx_strand_id
1 'polypeptide(L)'
;MQAPALGFKDSIAHNAYEQAGLGPEDVSCAEVYDLSTALELDWYENLGFCAEGEGARLVRDGVTALGGSKPVNASGGLSSFGEAIPAQAIAQVCELTWQLQGRCDGHQVENAKVGLAINQGLFGHGSCTILSV
;
A
#
# COMPACT_ATOMS: atom_id res chain seq x y z
N MET A 1 -31.36 7.28 -0.44
CA MET A 1 -30.28 6.39 0.03
C MET A 1 -29.37 7.23 0.91
N GLN A 2 -29.03 6.76 2.11
CA GLN A 2 -28.11 7.46 3.01
C GLN A 2 -26.69 7.32 2.46
N ALA A 3 -25.87 8.38 2.55
CA ALA A 3 -24.47 8.30 2.15
C ALA A 3 -23.72 7.28 3.03
N PRO A 4 -22.75 6.54 2.46
CA PRO A 4 -21.90 5.64 3.26
C PRO A 4 -21.12 6.43 4.31
N ALA A 5 -20.79 5.79 5.43
CA ALA A 5 -20.06 6.40 6.53
C ALA A 5 -18.59 6.69 6.18
N LEU A 6 -17.99 5.91 5.29
CA LEU A 6 -16.62 6.07 4.81
C LEU A 6 -16.61 6.53 3.35
N GLY A 7 -15.62 7.36 3.01
CA GLY A 7 -15.34 7.75 1.64
C GLY A 7 -14.86 6.56 0.79
N PHE A 8 -14.84 6.74 -0.53
CA PHE A 8 -14.44 5.67 -1.46
C PHE A 8 -13.08 5.07 -1.11
N LYS A 9 -12.02 5.89 -0.99
CA LYS A 9 -10.66 5.40 -0.69
C LYS A 9 -10.59 4.72 0.69
N ASP A 10 -11.13 5.37 1.73
CA ASP A 10 -11.12 4.84 3.09
C ASP A 10 -11.83 3.49 3.20
N SER A 11 -12.95 3.32 2.47
CA SER A 11 -13.72 2.07 2.50
C SER A 11 -12.94 0.87 1.96
N ILE A 12 -12.01 1.07 1.03
CA ILE A 12 -11.26 -0.02 0.39
C ILE A 12 -10.31 -0.67 1.42
N ALA A 13 -9.51 0.15 2.09
CA ALA A 13 -8.57 -0.32 3.11
C ALA A 13 -9.32 -0.87 4.33
N HIS A 14 -10.32 -0.13 4.82
CA HIS A 14 -11.14 -0.54 5.96
C HIS A 14 -11.76 -1.93 5.78
N ASN A 15 -12.37 -2.20 4.62
CA ASN A 15 -12.97 -3.50 4.35
C ASN A 15 -11.95 -4.64 4.29
N ALA A 16 -10.72 -4.37 3.83
CA ALA A 16 -9.66 -5.38 3.80
C ALA A 16 -9.12 -5.65 5.22
N TYR A 17 -8.92 -4.61 6.02
CA TYR A 17 -8.55 -4.70 7.43
C TYR A 17 -9.57 -5.52 8.24
N GLU A 18 -10.86 -5.19 8.12
CA GLU A 18 -11.95 -5.93 8.78
C GLU A 18 -11.97 -7.41 8.38
N GLN A 19 -11.79 -7.72 7.09
CA GLN A 19 -11.75 -9.10 6.61
C GLN A 19 -10.54 -9.88 7.13
N ALA A 20 -9.38 -9.22 7.26
CA ALA A 20 -8.17 -9.83 7.75
C ALA A 20 -8.11 -9.90 9.29
N GLY A 21 -8.92 -9.12 10.00
CA GLY A 21 -8.82 -8.95 11.45
C GLY A 21 -7.52 -8.25 11.86
N LEU A 22 -7.01 -7.35 11.00
CA LEU A 22 -5.74 -6.62 11.16
C LEU A 22 -5.97 -5.11 11.03
N GLY A 23 -5.05 -4.33 11.56
CA GLY A 23 -5.03 -2.87 11.44
C GLY A 23 -3.83 -2.33 10.65
N PRO A 24 -3.79 -1.01 10.40
CA PRO A 24 -2.65 -0.34 9.76
C PRO A 24 -1.32 -0.52 10.50
N GLU A 25 -1.36 -0.72 11.81
CA GLU A 25 -0.22 -1.02 12.67
C GLU A 25 0.45 -2.35 12.35
N ASP A 26 -0.31 -3.34 11.88
CA ASP A 26 0.20 -4.69 11.58
C ASP A 26 0.96 -4.74 10.25
N VAL A 27 0.69 -3.79 9.34
CA VAL A 27 1.30 -3.76 7.99
C VAL A 27 2.80 -3.48 8.09
N SER A 28 3.60 -4.45 7.63
CA SER A 28 5.06 -4.38 7.60
C SER A 28 5.58 -3.65 6.36
N CYS A 29 4.91 -3.80 5.21
CA CYS A 29 5.22 -3.09 3.97
C CYS A 29 3.98 -2.99 3.08
N ALA A 30 3.99 -2.03 2.16
CA ALA A 30 2.88 -1.83 1.23
C ALA A 30 3.34 -1.58 -0.21
N GLU A 31 2.49 -1.97 -1.15
CA GLU A 31 2.57 -1.59 -2.56
C GLU A 31 1.28 -0.82 -2.91
N VAL A 32 1.41 0.48 -3.21
CA VAL A 32 0.28 1.39 -3.38
C VAL A 32 0.22 1.93 -4.81
N TYR A 33 -0.94 2.43 -5.20
CA TYR A 33 -1.14 3.02 -6.53
C TYR A 33 -0.60 4.45 -6.62
N ASP A 34 0.62 4.59 -7.12
CA ASP A 34 1.40 5.82 -7.26
C ASP A 34 1.47 6.35 -8.71
N LEU A 35 0.36 6.33 -9.48
CA LEU A 35 0.32 6.93 -10.83
C LEU A 35 0.78 8.41 -10.84
N SER A 36 0.59 9.07 -9.70
CA SER A 36 1.17 10.36 -9.37
C SER A 36 1.68 10.29 -7.94
N THR A 37 2.77 11.00 -7.65
CA THR A 37 3.31 11.12 -6.30
C THR A 37 2.28 11.66 -5.30
N ALA A 38 1.32 12.48 -5.75
CA ALA A 38 0.23 12.95 -4.91
C ALA A 38 -0.69 11.81 -4.44
N LEU A 39 -0.95 10.82 -5.30
CA LEU A 39 -1.78 9.66 -4.95
C LEU A 39 -1.11 8.76 -3.93
N GLU A 40 0.22 8.63 -3.98
CA GLU A 40 0.97 7.90 -2.98
C GLU A 40 0.81 8.52 -1.58
N LEU A 41 0.87 9.86 -1.48
CA LEU A 41 0.64 10.55 -0.21
C LEU A 41 -0.79 10.36 0.31
N ASP A 42 -1.79 10.48 -0.57
CA ASP A 42 -3.18 10.20 -0.19
C ASP A 42 -3.31 8.78 0.38
N TRP A 43 -2.67 7.78 -0.24
CA TRP A 43 -2.74 6.41 0.22
C TRP A 43 -2.15 6.22 1.61
N TYR A 44 -1.10 6.94 2.00
CA TYR A 44 -0.58 6.84 3.37
C TYR A 44 -1.64 7.26 4.40
N GLU A 45 -2.44 8.26 4.07
CA GLU A 45 -3.50 8.79 4.92
C GLU A 45 -4.72 7.85 4.92
N ASN A 46 -5.17 7.42 3.73
CA ASN A 46 -6.33 6.53 3.57
C ASN A 46 -6.07 5.11 4.10
N LEU A 47 -4.81 4.66 4.09
CA LEU A 47 -4.40 3.40 4.73
C LEU A 47 -4.27 3.54 6.25
N GLY A 48 -4.30 4.75 6.81
CA GLY A 48 -4.15 4.98 8.24
C GLY A 48 -2.71 4.88 8.75
N PHE A 49 -1.70 5.03 7.86
CA PHE A 49 -0.29 5.10 8.28
C PHE A 49 0.07 6.44 8.93
N CYS A 50 -0.72 7.48 8.64
CA CYS A 50 -0.63 8.80 9.24
C CYS A 50 -1.98 9.50 9.25
N ALA A 51 -2.05 10.65 9.93
CA ALA A 51 -3.23 11.50 9.91
C ALA A 51 -3.34 12.27 8.59
N GLU A 52 -4.54 12.78 8.29
CA GLU A 52 -4.78 13.62 7.10
C GLU A 52 -3.81 14.82 7.05
N GLY A 53 -3.20 15.04 5.88
CA GLY A 53 -2.20 16.07 5.63
C GLY A 53 -0.76 15.73 6.06
N GLU A 54 -0.53 14.58 6.69
CA GLU A 54 0.79 14.18 7.20
C GLU A 54 1.56 13.26 6.26
N GLY A 55 0.99 12.86 5.11
CA GLY A 55 1.64 11.92 4.19
C GLY A 55 3.03 12.37 3.73
N ALA A 56 3.19 13.67 3.42
CA ALA A 56 4.48 14.22 3.01
C ALA A 56 5.55 14.16 4.11
N ARG A 57 5.15 14.17 5.40
CA ARG A 57 6.08 14.06 6.52
C ARG A 57 6.67 12.66 6.60
N LEU A 58 5.88 11.62 6.35
CA LEU A 58 6.36 10.22 6.33
C LEU A 58 7.52 10.03 5.33
N VAL A 59 7.41 10.63 4.15
CA VAL A 59 8.50 10.61 3.16
C VAL A 59 9.74 11.33 3.68
N ARG A 60 9.58 12.56 4.21
CA ARG A 60 10.69 13.38 4.70
C ARG A 60 11.42 12.76 5.88
N ASP A 61 10.68 12.08 6.75
CA ASP A 61 11.21 11.39 7.93
C ASP A 61 11.81 10.01 7.56
N GLY A 62 11.73 9.59 6.29
CA GLY A 62 12.25 8.31 5.82
C GLY A 62 11.43 7.10 6.26
N VAL A 63 10.20 7.30 6.75
CA VAL A 63 9.31 6.23 7.24
C VAL A 63 8.96 5.25 6.12
N THR A 64 8.73 5.76 4.91
CA THR A 64 8.32 4.96 3.74
C THR A 64 9.45 4.50 2.85
N ALA A 65 10.69 4.90 3.15
CA ALA A 65 11.87 4.44 2.43
C ALA A 65 12.16 2.96 2.73
N LEU A 66 12.96 2.31 1.88
CA LEU A 66 13.54 1.01 2.20
C LEU A 66 14.42 1.14 3.46
N GLY A 67 14.17 0.29 4.46
CA GLY A 67 14.77 0.38 5.80
C GLY A 67 14.06 1.32 6.78
N GLY A 68 13.03 2.04 6.32
CA GLY A 68 12.09 2.77 7.16
C GLY A 68 11.16 1.83 7.94
N SER A 69 10.35 2.38 8.84
CA SER A 69 9.44 1.59 9.67
C SER A 69 8.17 1.14 8.97
N LYS A 70 7.81 1.75 7.82
CA LYS A 70 6.71 1.33 6.94
C LYS A 70 7.09 1.48 5.47
N PRO A 71 8.03 0.67 4.93
CA PRO A 71 8.45 0.80 3.54
C PRO A 71 7.27 0.66 2.58
N VAL A 72 7.19 1.58 1.61
CA VAL A 72 6.16 1.57 0.57
C VAL A 72 6.81 1.54 -0.81
N ASN A 73 6.25 0.74 -1.72
CA ASN A 73 6.69 0.61 -3.10
C ASN A 73 8.17 0.21 -3.22
N ALA A 74 8.58 -0.83 -2.47
CA ALA A 74 9.94 -1.38 -2.55
C ALA A 74 10.26 -1.90 -3.96
N SER A 75 9.24 -2.27 -4.74
CA SER A 75 9.34 -2.58 -6.17
C SER A 75 9.84 -1.40 -7.05
N GLY A 76 9.77 -0.17 -6.52
CA GLY A 76 9.92 1.08 -7.27
C GLY A 76 8.59 1.70 -7.71
N GLY A 77 7.45 1.04 -7.47
CA GLY A 77 6.11 1.54 -7.76
C GLY A 77 5.83 1.76 -9.26
N LEU A 78 4.66 2.29 -9.58
CA LEU A 78 4.29 2.73 -10.93
C LEU A 78 5.30 3.77 -11.44
N SER A 79 5.83 4.60 -10.53
CA SER A 79 6.74 5.69 -10.84
C SER A 79 8.07 5.24 -11.46
N SER A 80 8.60 4.07 -11.08
CA SER A 80 9.90 3.57 -11.57
C SER A 80 9.81 2.22 -12.30
N PHE A 81 9.04 1.26 -11.77
CA PHE A 81 8.86 -0.05 -12.41
C PHE A 81 7.99 0.06 -13.67
N GLY A 82 7.07 1.03 -13.69
CA GLY A 82 6.18 1.34 -14.79
C GLY A 82 4.76 0.85 -14.57
N GLU A 83 3.84 1.34 -15.42
CA GLU A 83 2.43 0.99 -15.37
C GLU A 83 2.05 0.06 -16.54
N ALA A 84 1.51 -1.11 -16.19
CA ALA A 84 0.76 -1.95 -17.11
C ALA A 84 -0.61 -2.24 -16.50
N ILE A 85 -1.63 -1.46 -16.90
CA ILE A 85 -2.92 -1.30 -16.19
C ILE A 85 -3.45 -2.57 -15.49
N PRO A 86 -3.77 -3.69 -16.16
CA PRO A 86 -4.28 -4.88 -15.47
C PRO A 86 -3.19 -5.70 -14.78
N ALA A 87 -1.95 -5.64 -15.26
CA ALA A 87 -0.84 -6.41 -14.70
C ALA A 87 -0.32 -5.81 -13.39
N GLN A 88 -0.56 -4.52 -13.14
CA GLN A 88 -0.08 -3.79 -11.97
C GLN A 88 -0.49 -4.44 -10.66
N ALA A 89 -1.80 -4.69 -10.47
CA ALA A 89 -2.31 -5.27 -9.24
C ALA A 89 -1.74 -6.68 -8.98
N ILE A 90 -1.48 -7.44 -10.05
CA ILE A 90 -0.85 -8.76 -9.96
C ILE A 90 0.63 -8.62 -9.59
N ALA A 91 1.34 -7.67 -10.20
CA ALA A 91 2.74 -7.41 -9.91
C ALA A 91 2.96 -7.00 -8.44
N GLN A 92 2.09 -6.16 -7.88
CA GLN A 92 2.11 -5.80 -6.45
C GLN A 92 1.95 -7.04 -5.55
N VAL A 93 1.03 -7.95 -5.88
CA VAL A 93 0.85 -9.20 -5.13
C VAL A 93 2.08 -10.13 -5.26
N CYS A 94 2.68 -10.21 -6.46
CA CYS A 94 3.93 -10.97 -6.67
C CYS A 94 5.07 -10.40 -5.82
N GLU A 95 5.25 -9.08 -5.83
CA GLU A 95 6.27 -8.39 -5.03
C GLU A 95 6.08 -8.69 -3.54
N LEU A 96 4.88 -8.47 -3.00
CA LEU A 96 4.60 -8.76 -1.59
C LEU A 96 4.81 -10.23 -1.24
N THR A 97 4.49 -11.15 -2.16
CA THR A 97 4.78 -12.57 -1.97
C THR A 97 6.28 -12.82 -1.84
N TRP A 98 7.11 -12.20 -2.68
CA TRP A 98 8.56 -12.34 -2.58
C TRP A 98 9.13 -11.67 -1.34
N GLN A 99 8.63 -10.49 -0.97
CA GLN A 99 9.01 -9.79 0.26
C GLN A 99 8.74 -10.64 1.50
N LEU A 100 7.52 -11.18 1.63
CA LEU A 100 7.13 -12.02 2.77
C LEU A 100 7.87 -13.38 2.80
N GLN A 101 8.37 -13.83 1.66
CA GLN A 101 9.19 -15.04 1.55
C GLN A 101 10.70 -14.78 1.73
N GLY A 102 11.14 -13.52 1.87
CA GLY A 102 12.56 -13.19 1.97
C GLY A 102 13.34 -13.43 0.68
N ARG A 103 12.72 -13.17 -0.49
CA ARG A 103 13.26 -13.52 -1.82
C ARG A 103 13.63 -12.32 -2.69
N CYS A 104 13.52 -11.09 -2.18
CA CYS A 104 13.86 -9.89 -2.94
C CYS A 104 15.36 -9.59 -2.88
N ASP A 105 15.99 -9.34 -4.02
CA ASP A 105 17.40 -8.97 -4.09
C ASP A 105 17.55 -7.44 -4.21
N GLY A 106 18.34 -6.83 -3.33
CA GLY A 106 18.59 -5.38 -3.32
C GLY A 106 17.47 -4.49 -2.77
N HIS A 107 16.28 -5.03 -2.50
CA HIS A 107 15.13 -4.27 -1.99
C HIS A 107 14.28 -5.03 -0.96
N GLN A 108 14.87 -5.99 -0.25
CA GLN A 108 14.19 -6.78 0.78
C GLN A 108 13.80 -5.91 1.99
N VAL A 109 12.52 -5.96 2.38
CA VAL A 109 12.04 -5.46 3.66
C VAL A 109 12.35 -6.47 4.75
N GLU A 110 13.09 -6.05 5.76
CA GLU A 110 13.51 -6.93 6.86
C GLU A 110 12.31 -7.34 7.72
N ASN A 111 12.24 -8.64 8.06
CA ASN A 111 11.24 -9.21 8.98
C ASN A 111 9.78 -8.97 8.59
N ALA A 112 9.47 -8.72 7.31
CA ALA A 112 8.09 -8.50 6.86
C ALA A 112 7.19 -9.71 7.16
N LYS A 113 6.03 -9.46 7.78
CA LYS A 113 5.02 -10.48 8.13
C LYS A 113 3.66 -10.22 7.53
N VAL A 114 3.33 -8.96 7.27
CA VAL A 114 2.08 -8.53 6.64
C VAL A 114 2.40 -7.55 5.52
N GLY A 115 1.94 -7.88 4.31
CA GLY A 115 2.04 -7.04 3.12
C GLY A 115 0.67 -6.55 2.68
N LEU A 116 0.57 -5.31 2.25
CA LEU A 116 -0.67 -4.72 1.73
C LEU A 116 -0.49 -4.19 0.32
N ALA A 117 -1.31 -4.64 -0.62
CA ALA A 117 -1.41 -4.06 -1.96
C ALA A 117 -2.71 -3.27 -2.09
N ILE A 118 -2.65 -2.00 -2.50
CA ILE A 118 -3.85 -1.21 -2.79
C ILE A 118 -3.79 -0.59 -4.17
N ASN A 119 -4.88 -0.74 -4.92
CA ASN A 119 -4.98 -0.32 -6.30
C ASN A 119 -6.26 0.49 -6.55
N GLN A 120 -6.19 1.42 -7.51
CA GLN A 120 -7.28 2.29 -7.91
C GLN A 120 -7.51 2.19 -9.41
N GLY A 121 -8.73 1.82 -9.79
CA GLY A 121 -9.23 1.90 -11.15
C GLY A 121 -10.03 3.18 -11.39
N LEU A 122 -10.22 3.50 -12.68
CA LEU A 122 -11.16 4.55 -13.08
C LEU A 122 -12.60 4.17 -12.72
N PHE A 123 -13.48 5.18 -12.67
CA PHE A 123 -14.92 5.01 -12.43
C PHE A 123 -15.29 4.41 -11.07
N GLY A 124 -14.47 4.67 -10.03
CA GLY A 124 -14.79 4.26 -8.66
C GLY A 124 -14.57 2.78 -8.38
N HIS A 125 -13.59 2.17 -9.05
CA HIS A 125 -13.15 0.81 -8.74
C HIS A 125 -11.86 0.86 -7.93
N GLY A 126 -11.71 -0.02 -6.96
CA GLY A 126 -10.50 -0.13 -6.17
C GLY A 126 -10.45 -1.49 -5.49
N SER A 127 -9.26 -1.91 -5.11
CA SER A 127 -9.04 -3.19 -4.44
C SER A 127 -7.92 -3.04 -3.43
N CYS A 128 -8.07 -3.70 -2.29
CA CYS A 128 -6.99 -3.88 -1.34
C CYS A 128 -6.84 -5.37 -1.02
N THR A 129 -5.62 -5.87 -1.04
CA THR A 129 -5.27 -7.26 -0.76
C THR A 129 -4.24 -7.29 0.36
N ILE A 130 -4.48 -8.08 1.38
CA ILE A 130 -3.55 -8.29 2.50
C ILE A 130 -3.00 -9.72 2.42
N LEU A 131 -1.68 -9.84 2.51
CA LEU A 131 -0.95 -11.11 2.53
C LEU A 131 -0.22 -11.23 3.87
N SER A 132 -0.16 -12.43 4.45
CA SER A 132 0.57 -12.70 5.69
C SER A 132 1.24 -14.08 5.71
N VAL A 133 2.23 -14.26 6.59
CA VAL A 133 3.00 -15.52 6.81
C VAL A 133 3.12 -15.91 8.27
#